data_AF-A0A955B3M1-F1
#
_entry.id   AF-A0A955B3M1-F1
#
_cell.length_a   1.000
_cell.length_b   1.000
_cell.length_c   1.000
_cell.angle_alpha   90.00
_cell.angle_beta   90.00
_cell.angle_gamma   90.00
#
_symmetry.space_group_name_H-M   'P 1'
#
loop_
_entity.id
_entity.type
_entity.pdbx_description
1 polymer ?
#
loop_
_entity_poly.entity_id
_entity_poly.type
_entity_poly.pdbx_seq_one_letter_code
_entity_poly.pdbx_strand_id
1 'polypeptide(L)'
;MKRVSVLALSAAMLFATLARAADQDGWVKLFNGKNLEGWKASENTDSWSVVDGAIVCDGPRSHLFYVGDDKPFTNFEFKADVMTTPGSNAGIYFHTKWQETGWPKYGYEA
;
A
#
# COMPACT_ATOMS: atom_id res chain seq x y z
N MET A 1 -66.40 10.33 0.52
CA MET A 1 -65.15 10.78 -0.13
C MET A 1 -64.00 10.66 0.86
N LYS A 2 -63.17 9.62 0.77
CA LYS A 2 -61.88 9.54 1.47
C LYS A 2 -60.86 9.06 0.44
N ARG A 3 -59.94 9.95 0.08
CA ARG A 3 -58.94 9.74 -0.97
C ARG A 3 -57.86 8.78 -0.46
N VAL A 4 -57.57 7.77 -1.26
CA VAL A 4 -56.33 6.97 -1.20
C VAL A 4 -55.20 7.83 -1.78
N SER A 5 -54.00 7.77 -1.21
CA SER A 5 -52.78 8.19 -1.89
C SER A 5 -51.65 7.25 -1.48
N VAL A 6 -51.09 6.58 -2.47
CA VAL A 6 -49.89 5.74 -2.42
C VAL A 6 -48.76 6.54 -3.09
N LEU A 7 -47.52 6.23 -2.69
CA LEU A 7 -46.22 6.49 -3.33
C LEU A 7 -45.60 7.90 -3.24
N ALA A 8 -44.40 7.95 -2.66
CA ALA A 8 -43.20 8.38 -3.40
C ALA A 8 -41.94 7.70 -2.83
N LEU A 9 -41.31 6.89 -3.68
CA LEU A 9 -39.95 6.40 -3.57
C LEU A 9 -38.97 7.59 -3.66
N SER A 10 -37.71 7.37 -3.25
CA SER A 10 -36.50 8.16 -3.57
C SER A 10 -35.98 9.12 -2.49
N ALA A 11 -35.06 8.64 -1.67
CA ALA A 11 -33.90 9.43 -1.29
C ALA A 11 -32.67 8.59 -1.62
N ALA A 12 -32.14 8.82 -2.81
CA ALA A 12 -30.84 8.35 -3.23
C ALA A 12 -29.82 8.78 -2.16
N MET A 13 -29.39 7.85 -1.32
CA MET A 13 -28.22 8.06 -0.47
C MET A 13 -27.02 8.00 -1.40
N LEU A 14 -26.61 9.20 -1.86
CA LEU A 14 -25.27 9.53 -2.28
C LEU A 14 -24.30 9.08 -1.17
N PHE A 15 -23.91 7.81 -1.16
CA PHE A 15 -22.74 7.38 -0.43
C PHE A 15 -21.51 7.76 -1.25
N ALA A 16 -21.13 9.02 -1.06
CA ALA A 16 -19.76 9.48 -0.95
C ALA A 16 -18.74 8.70 -1.79
N THR A 17 -18.61 9.11 -3.06
CA THR A 17 -17.33 9.01 -3.78
C THR A 17 -16.31 9.95 -3.13
N LEU A 18 -15.84 9.60 -1.93
CA LEU A 18 -14.79 10.28 -1.20
C LEU A 18 -13.65 9.31 -0.93
N ALA A 19 -12.81 9.09 -1.94
CA ALA A 19 -11.38 8.85 -1.77
C ALA A 19 -10.73 8.75 -3.15
N ARG A 20 -10.66 9.86 -3.87
CA ARG A 20 -9.68 10.00 -4.95
C ARG A 20 -8.84 11.22 -4.64
N ALA A 21 -8.01 11.08 -3.60
CA ALA A 21 -6.86 11.95 -3.41
C ALA A 21 -5.82 11.60 -4.49
N ALA A 22 -6.17 11.84 -5.75
CA ALA A 22 -5.25 11.86 -6.89
C ALA A 22 -4.97 13.34 -7.18
N ASP A 23 -4.23 13.95 -6.28
CA ASP A 23 -3.83 15.35 -6.40
C ASP A 23 -2.31 15.38 -6.21
N GLN A 24 -1.59 14.94 -7.25
CA GLN A 24 -0.19 15.24 -7.64
C GLN A 24 0.08 14.49 -8.96
N ASP A 25 0.02 15.16 -10.12
CA ASP A 25 0.66 14.80 -11.41
C ASP A 25 0.69 13.33 -11.89
N GLY A 26 -0.27 12.47 -11.49
CA GLY A 26 -0.28 11.04 -11.84
C GLY A 26 0.47 10.12 -10.87
N TRP A 27 0.97 10.63 -9.74
CA TRP A 27 1.58 9.81 -8.69
C TRP A 27 0.55 8.98 -7.94
N VAL A 28 0.88 7.72 -7.69
CA VAL A 28 0.08 6.80 -6.86
C VAL A 28 0.80 6.61 -5.52
N LYS A 29 0.09 6.83 -4.42
CA LYS A 29 0.61 6.56 -3.08
C LYS A 29 0.57 5.06 -2.80
N LEU A 30 1.74 4.43 -2.67
CA LEU A 30 1.86 3.02 -2.29
C LEU A 30 1.68 2.78 -0.79
N PHE A 31 1.99 3.79 0.04
CA PHE A 31 1.84 3.72 1.48
C PHE A 31 0.83 4.77 1.97
N ASN A 32 -0.08 4.35 2.83
CA ASN A 32 -1.17 5.19 3.34
C ASN A 32 -0.77 6.03 4.56
N GLY A 33 0.47 5.87 5.07
CA GLY A 33 0.98 6.61 6.23
C GLY A 33 0.47 6.10 7.58
N LYS A 34 -0.27 4.98 7.63
CA LYS A 34 -0.96 4.52 8.84
C LYS A 34 -0.73 3.05 9.15
N ASN A 35 -0.72 2.19 8.14
CA ASN A 35 -0.59 0.75 8.31
C ASN A 35 -0.02 0.10 7.03
N LEU A 36 0.23 -1.21 7.10
CA LEU A 36 0.78 -1.99 6.00
C LEU A 36 -0.29 -2.54 5.04
N GLU A 37 -1.44 -1.87 4.90
CA GLU A 37 -2.44 -2.25 3.89
C GLU A 37 -1.83 -2.19 2.48
N GLY A 38 -2.01 -3.27 1.71
CA GLY A 38 -1.36 -3.44 0.40
C GLY A 38 0.09 -3.90 0.48
N TRP A 39 0.63 -4.18 1.67
CA TRP A 39 1.98 -4.70 1.87
C TRP A 39 1.95 -6.05 2.58
N LYS A 40 2.92 -6.91 2.27
CA LYS A 40 3.04 -8.25 2.84
C LYS A 40 4.50 -8.56 3.16
N ALA A 41 4.79 -8.87 4.42
CA ALA A 41 6.12 -9.24 4.88
C ALA A 41 6.39 -10.74 4.64
N SER A 42 7.59 -11.08 4.15
CA SER A 42 8.09 -12.45 4.03
C SER A 42 9.02 -12.77 5.19
N GLU A 43 8.78 -13.86 5.92
CA GLU A 43 9.53 -14.25 7.12
C GLU A 43 9.57 -13.12 8.19
N ASN A 44 9.76 -13.49 9.47
CA ASN A 44 9.96 -12.51 10.57
C ASN A 44 9.04 -11.28 10.45
N THR A 45 7.73 -11.51 10.34
CA THR A 45 6.77 -10.46 9.97
C THR A 45 6.76 -9.29 10.94
N ASP A 46 7.12 -9.57 12.19
CA ASP A 46 7.24 -8.60 13.28
C ASP A 46 8.44 -7.65 13.11
N SER A 47 9.33 -7.89 12.14
CA SER A 47 10.39 -6.95 11.75
C SER A 47 9.83 -5.67 11.11
N TRP A 48 8.55 -5.65 10.72
CA TRP A 48 7.93 -4.51 10.06
C TRP A 48 6.84 -3.88 10.92
N SER A 49 6.95 -2.56 11.10
CA SER A 49 5.95 -1.76 11.80
C SER A 49 5.72 -0.43 11.10
N VAL A 50 4.69 0.29 11.54
CA VAL A 50 4.48 1.70 11.17
C VAL A 50 4.63 2.55 12.41
N VAL A 51 5.59 3.47 12.39
CA VAL A 51 5.90 4.39 13.50
C VAL A 51 5.98 5.79 12.93
N ASP A 52 5.25 6.74 13.54
CA ASP A 52 5.22 8.15 13.16
C ASP A 52 4.98 8.40 11.65
N GLY A 53 4.16 7.56 11.03
CA GLY A 53 3.81 7.67 9.62
C GLY A 53 4.91 7.20 8.65
N ALA A 54 5.89 6.42 9.12
CA ALA A 54 6.91 5.78 8.31
C ALA A 54 6.84 4.24 8.47
N ILE A 55 7.20 3.51 7.41
CA ILE A 55 7.45 2.07 7.48
C ILE A 55 8.82 1.88 8.12
N VAL A 56 8.89 1.12 9.22
CA VAL A 56 10.12 0.83 9.96
C VAL A 56 10.44 -0.65 9.85
N CYS A 57 11.68 -0.94 9.47
CA CYS A 57 12.28 -2.27 9.51
C CYS A 57 13.21 -2.35 10.73
N ASP A 58 12.87 -3.20 11.70
CA ASP A 58 13.71 -3.48 12.86
C ASP A 58 13.54 -4.94 13.29
N GLY A 59 14.55 -5.76 13.04
CA GLY A 59 14.52 -7.17 13.40
C GLY A 59 15.35 -8.05 12.46
N PRO A 60 15.17 -9.39 12.56
CA PRO A 60 15.80 -10.33 11.63
C PRO A 60 15.36 -10.08 10.18
N ARG A 61 16.16 -10.59 9.22
CA ARG A 61 15.92 -10.41 7.78
C ARG A 61 14.47 -10.73 7.41
N SER A 62 13.85 -9.77 6.72
CA SER A 62 12.52 -9.88 6.13
C SER A 62 12.47 -9.01 4.88
N HIS A 63 11.50 -9.25 3.99
CA HIS A 63 11.24 -8.41 2.81
C HIS A 63 9.77 -8.00 2.79
N LEU A 64 9.50 -6.71 2.60
CA LEU A 64 8.15 -6.17 2.54
C LEU A 64 7.74 -5.94 1.09
N PHE A 65 6.82 -6.77 0.59
CA PHE A 65 6.34 -6.72 -0.78
C PHE A 65 5.07 -5.88 -0.87
N TYR A 66 5.00 -4.97 -1.83
CA TYR A 66 3.73 -4.36 -2.22
C TYR A 66 2.91 -5.39 -3.02
N VAL A 67 1.70 -5.68 -2.56
CA VAL A 67 0.77 -6.69 -3.11
C VAL A 67 -0.63 -6.09 -3.34
N GLY A 68 -0.71 -4.78 -3.64
CA GLY A 68 -1.95 -4.00 -3.72
C GLY A 68 -3.00 -4.53 -4.71
N ASP A 69 -3.17 -3.89 -5.86
CA ASP A 69 -4.25 -4.19 -6.81
C ASP A 69 -3.93 -5.35 -7.77
N ASP A 70 -2.96 -6.20 -7.41
CA ASP A 70 -2.43 -7.31 -8.20
C ASP A 70 -2.02 -6.94 -9.64
N LYS A 71 -1.76 -5.65 -9.90
CA LYS A 71 -1.28 -5.14 -11.20
C LYS A 71 0.19 -4.74 -11.09
N PRO A 72 1.10 -5.53 -11.66
CA PRO A 72 2.52 -5.17 -11.67
C PRO A 72 2.76 -3.85 -12.40
N PHE A 73 3.59 -3.00 -11.80
CA PHE A 73 4.13 -1.83 -12.48
C PHE A 73 5.14 -2.27 -13.54
N THR A 74 5.05 -1.68 -14.74
CA THR A 74 5.95 -1.97 -15.85
C THR A 74 7.01 -0.86 -15.98
N ASN A 75 6.61 0.30 -16.50
CA ASN A 75 7.40 1.52 -16.54
C ASN A 75 6.86 2.47 -15.47
N PHE A 76 7.72 2.95 -14.59
CA PHE A 76 7.33 3.84 -13.51
C PHE A 76 8.49 4.74 -13.09
N GLU A 77 8.13 5.85 -12.46
CA GLU A 77 9.04 6.59 -11.59
C GLU A 77 8.70 6.23 -10.14
N PHE A 78 9.73 6.00 -9.33
CA PHE A 78 9.57 5.69 -7.91
C PHE A 78 10.27 6.76 -7.08
N LYS A 79 9.58 7.21 -6.02
CA LYS A 79 10.10 8.19 -5.07
C LYS A 79 9.77 7.73 -3.66
N ALA A 80 10.77 7.74 -2.80
CA ALA A 80 10.64 7.52 -1.37
C ALA A 80 11.66 8.38 -0.62
N ASP A 81 11.25 8.86 0.55
CA ASP A 81 12.18 9.41 1.54
C ASP A 81 12.66 8.24 2.41
N VAL A 82 13.98 8.12 2.57
CA VAL A 82 14.61 6.99 3.27
C VAL A 82 15.52 7.52 4.37
N MET A 83 15.41 6.92 5.55
CA MET A 83 16.31 7.16 6.69
C MET A 83 16.94 5.84 7.10
N THR A 84 18.23 5.86 7.43
CA THR A 84 18.96 4.70 7.94
C THR A 84 19.73 5.05 9.21
N THR A 85 20.02 4.03 10.01
CA THR A 85 20.93 4.12 11.16
C THR A 85 22.28 3.49 10.81
N PRO A 86 23.37 3.79 11.54
CA PRO A 86 24.66 3.16 11.31
C PRO A 86 24.57 1.62 11.30
N GLY A 87 25.08 0.99 10.23
CA GLY A 87 25.08 -0.46 10.09
C GLY A 87 23.80 -1.07 9.51
N SER A 88 22.79 -0.26 9.16
CA SER A 88 21.60 -0.75 8.45
C SER A 88 21.96 -1.41 7.12
N ASN A 89 21.29 -2.52 6.81
CA ASN A 89 21.35 -3.19 5.51
C ASN A 89 19.93 -3.39 4.99
N ALA A 90 19.56 -2.62 3.98
CA ALA A 90 18.27 -2.66 3.31
C ALA A 90 18.44 -2.18 1.86
N GLY A 91 17.43 -2.44 1.04
CA GLY A 91 17.41 -2.02 -0.36
C GLY A 91 15.98 -1.88 -0.88
N ILE A 92 15.80 -1.10 -1.95
CA ILE A 92 14.54 -0.97 -2.65
C ILE A 92 14.55 -1.94 -3.82
N TYR A 93 13.65 -2.91 -3.78
CA TYR A 93 13.49 -3.89 -4.85
C TYR A 93 12.32 -3.51 -5.75
N PHE A 94 12.44 -3.81 -7.04
CA PHE A 94 11.39 -3.56 -8.02
C PHE A 94 11.30 -4.67 -9.07
N HIS A 95 10.16 -4.74 -9.78
CA HIS A 95 9.79 -5.86 -10.66
C HIS A 95 9.84 -7.23 -9.96
N THR A 96 9.62 -7.24 -8.65
CA THR A 96 9.59 -8.44 -7.82
C THR A 96 8.29 -9.23 -8.00
N LYS A 97 8.28 -10.47 -7.51
CA LYS A 97 7.06 -11.26 -7.30
C LYS A 97 7.00 -11.67 -5.83
N TRP A 98 5.79 -11.74 -5.28
CA TRP A 98 5.59 -12.26 -3.93
C TRP A 98 6.26 -13.63 -3.78
N GLN A 99 7.03 -13.77 -2.72
CA GLN A 99 7.60 -15.04 -2.26
C GLN A 99 7.59 -15.07 -0.74
N GLU A 100 7.35 -16.24 -0.18
CA GLU A 100 7.18 -16.37 1.27
C GLU A 100 8.52 -16.41 2.02
N THR A 101 9.59 -16.87 1.36
CA THR A 101 10.88 -17.13 2.01
C THR A 101 12.09 -16.81 1.12
N GLY A 102 13.24 -16.59 1.77
CA GLY A 102 14.53 -16.36 1.15
C GLY A 102 14.71 -14.95 0.59
N TRP A 103 15.85 -14.73 -0.07
CA TRP A 103 16.16 -13.48 -0.78
C TRP A 103 15.29 -13.37 -2.05
N PRO A 104 14.87 -12.15 -2.47
CA PRO A 104 14.10 -11.94 -3.69
C PRO A 104 14.76 -12.62 -4.90
N LYS A 105 14.07 -13.60 -5.50
CA LYS A 105 14.55 -14.34 -6.67
C LYS A 105 14.25 -13.64 -8.00
N TYR A 106 13.30 -12.71 -7.96
CA TYR A 106 12.79 -11.99 -9.13
C TYR A 106 12.95 -10.49 -8.92
N GLY A 107 13.16 -9.77 -10.02
CA GLY A 107 13.31 -8.33 -10.00
C GLY A 107 14.77 -7.90 -9.87
N TYR A 108 14.94 -6.66 -9.44
CA TYR A 108 16.22 -5.97 -9.30
C TYR A 108 16.25 -5.19 -7.98
N GLU A 109 17.45 -4.84 -7.54
CA GLU A 109 17.72 -3.99 -6.38
C GLU A 109 18.46 -2.73 -6.85
N ALA A 110 18.12 -1.57 -6.28
CA ALA A 110 18.77 -0.28 -6.53
C ALA A 110 19.22 0.37 -5.22
#